data_AF-A0A932FLH8-F1
#
_entry.id   AF-A0A932FLH8-F1
#
_cell.length_a   1.000
_cell.length_b   1.000
_cell.length_c   1.000
_cell.angle_alpha   90.00
_cell.angle_beta   90.00
_cell.angle_gamma   90.00
#
_symmetry.space_group_name_H-M   'P 1'
#
loop_
_entity.id
_entity.type
_entity.pdbx_description
1 polymer ?
#
loop_
_entity_poly.entity_id
_entity_poly.type
_entity_poly.pdbx_seq_one_letter_code
_entity_poly.pdbx_strand_id
1 'polypeptide(L)'
;MRLKALPRARRFRSLAGPFLFLVLAGPGFAALSPAKVTGPEACAECHVEEIEAWKRSKHRKTLNELPRRKETADMLLKLGLTNIKTERQCADCHFLGKVIDDEYQTVAGISCESCHGAAADWVKTHGDYGKGITKDTEPPDHREARLAQAAAAGMITPRNLYALGAACYACHIVPDEKITNTGGHPAGSAGFNLLPWSQGEVRHTILHTGNKANPEATPERRRELFVVGCILEVEFGFRAVARATGRAGYGVTQARRADAARQLLEKIQALAPTPELAEIVATARATGLRLNNAAALTAAAEKISALGRAFAARVSGAQLAGIDALLPGPELSKGKPYQVGAP
;
A
#
# COMPACT_ATOMS: atom_id res chain seq x y z
N MET A 1 40.33 41.80 60.58
CA MET A 1 40.17 40.45 61.16
C MET A 1 38.68 40.12 61.21
N ARG A 2 38.26 39.14 60.40
CA ARG A 2 36.96 38.41 60.34
C ARG A 2 35.64 39.19 60.08
N LEU A 3 35.27 39.24 58.80
CA LEU A 3 33.91 39.43 58.29
C LEU A 3 33.03 38.21 58.66
N LYS A 4 31.82 38.47 59.19
CA LYS A 4 30.80 37.46 59.51
C LYS A 4 30.13 36.94 58.24
N ALA A 5 30.02 35.62 58.11
CA ALA A 5 29.45 34.92 56.95
C ALA A 5 27.91 34.97 56.94
N LEU A 6 27.33 35.16 55.75
CA LEU A 6 25.90 35.01 55.47
C LEU A 6 25.49 33.52 55.35
N PRO A 7 24.23 33.15 55.68
CA PRO A 7 23.77 31.77 55.60
C PRO A 7 23.50 31.33 54.15
N ARG A 8 23.89 30.09 53.83
CA ARG A 8 23.72 29.44 52.52
C ARG A 8 22.24 29.22 52.19
N ALA A 9 21.84 29.64 50.98
CA ALA A 9 20.56 29.31 50.38
C ALA A 9 20.39 27.78 50.20
N ARG A 10 19.23 27.26 50.62
CA ARG A 10 18.80 25.88 50.35
C ARG A 10 18.52 25.71 48.86
N ARG A 11 19.29 24.86 48.19
CA ARG A 11 19.01 24.42 46.81
C ARG A 11 17.80 23.48 46.83
N PHE A 12 16.68 23.90 46.24
CA PHE A 12 15.61 22.99 45.85
C PHE A 12 16.14 22.08 44.74
N ARG A 13 16.30 20.78 45.03
CA ARG A 13 16.52 19.76 44.00
C ARG A 13 15.18 19.51 43.32
N SER A 14 15.01 20.06 42.12
CA SER A 14 13.90 19.69 41.24
C SER A 14 14.15 18.27 40.73
N LEU A 15 13.32 17.32 41.14
CA LEU A 15 13.30 15.94 40.63
C LEU A 15 12.63 15.95 39.25
N ALA A 16 13.38 16.36 38.22
CA ALA A 16 12.99 16.11 36.84
C ALA A 16 13.38 14.67 36.50
N GLY A 17 12.47 13.72 36.71
CA GLY A 17 12.61 12.36 36.21
C GLY A 17 12.53 12.34 34.68
N PRO A 18 13.27 11.44 34.00
CA PRO A 18 13.21 11.35 32.55
C PRO A 18 11.84 10.79 32.16
N PHE A 19 10.98 11.62 31.58
CA PHE A 19 9.81 11.15 30.87
C PHE A 19 10.30 10.42 29.61
N LEU A 20 10.46 9.11 29.72
CA LEU A 20 10.64 8.21 28.59
C LEU A 20 9.33 8.23 27.79
N PHE A 21 9.28 9.07 26.75
CA PHE A 21 8.22 9.00 25.75
C PHE A 21 8.37 7.66 25.01
N LEU A 22 7.63 6.65 25.44
CA LEU A 22 7.42 5.44 24.68
C LEU A 22 6.58 5.82 23.44
N VAL A 23 7.24 6.09 22.33
CA VAL A 23 6.57 6.18 21.02
C VAL A 23 6.09 4.77 20.70
N LEU A 24 4.85 4.46 21.05
CA LEU A 24 4.16 3.30 20.52
C LEU A 24 4.08 3.50 19.01
N ALA A 25 4.97 2.84 18.27
CA ALA A 25 4.81 2.66 16.84
C ALA A 25 3.47 1.93 16.64
N GLY A 26 2.46 2.66 16.19
CA GLY A 26 1.23 2.05 15.71
C GLY A 26 1.55 1.04 14.61
N PRO A 27 0.67 0.06 14.34
CA PRO A 27 0.88 -0.92 13.29
C PRO A 27 0.72 -0.23 11.93
N GLY A 28 1.75 0.54 11.55
CA GLY A 28 1.94 0.99 10.19
C GLY A 28 1.98 -0.24 9.28
N PHE A 29 1.56 -0.05 8.04
CA PHE A 29 1.61 -1.10 7.03
C PHE A 29 3.00 -1.75 7.05
N ALA A 30 3.08 -3.04 7.41
CA ALA A 30 4.36 -3.72 7.58
C ALA A 30 5.05 -3.75 6.22
N ALA A 31 6.21 -3.10 6.12
CA ALA A 31 7.03 -3.15 4.92
C ALA A 31 7.35 -4.61 4.60
N LEU A 32 7.40 -4.93 3.30
CA LEU A 32 7.78 -6.25 2.82
C LEU A 32 9.12 -6.65 3.43
N SER A 33 9.20 -7.82 4.06
CA SER A 33 10.44 -8.33 4.66
C SER A 33 11.35 -8.95 3.59
N PRO A 34 12.47 -8.31 3.18
CA PRO A 34 13.28 -8.81 2.08
C PRO A 34 13.97 -10.16 2.41
N ALA A 35 14.17 -10.46 3.70
CA ALA A 35 14.68 -11.76 4.14
C ALA A 35 13.69 -12.93 3.94
N LYS A 36 12.41 -12.62 3.70
CA LYS A 36 11.35 -13.61 3.48
C LYS A 36 10.88 -13.67 2.03
N VAL A 37 11.55 -12.94 1.14
CA VAL A 37 11.22 -12.89 -0.28
C VAL A 37 11.78 -14.14 -0.97
N THR A 38 10.96 -14.85 -1.73
CA THR A 38 11.40 -16.05 -2.47
C THR A 38 11.82 -15.73 -3.90
N GLY A 39 11.13 -14.77 -4.55
CA GLY A 39 11.27 -14.42 -5.96
C GLY A 39 10.07 -14.89 -6.80
N PRO A 40 9.82 -14.26 -7.97
CA PRO A 40 8.71 -14.61 -8.87
C PRO A 40 8.77 -16.05 -9.40
N GLU A 41 9.96 -16.64 -9.50
CA GLU A 41 10.16 -17.99 -10.00
C GLU A 41 9.40 -19.02 -9.16
N ALA A 42 9.29 -18.78 -7.84
CA ALA A 42 8.54 -19.64 -6.92
C ALA A 42 7.02 -19.66 -7.22
N CYS A 43 6.51 -18.71 -7.99
CA CYS A 43 5.11 -18.64 -8.39
C CYS A 43 4.85 -19.26 -9.76
N ALA A 44 5.88 -19.37 -10.60
CA ALA A 44 5.73 -19.55 -12.05
C ALA A 44 5.24 -20.94 -12.47
N GLU A 45 5.54 -21.97 -11.69
CA GLU A 45 5.11 -23.34 -12.00
C GLU A 45 3.59 -23.52 -11.92
N CYS A 46 2.91 -22.77 -11.04
CA CYS A 46 1.46 -22.90 -10.80
C CYS A 46 0.64 -21.73 -11.37
N HIS A 47 1.24 -20.56 -11.58
CA HIS A 47 0.57 -19.32 -11.98
C HIS A 47 1.05 -18.82 -13.36
N VAL A 48 1.01 -19.69 -14.36
CA VAL A 48 1.59 -19.45 -15.68
C VAL A 48 1.00 -18.20 -16.35
N GLU A 49 -0.32 -18.08 -16.40
CA GLU A 49 -1.00 -16.96 -17.06
C GLU A 49 -0.81 -15.64 -16.30
N GLU A 50 -0.78 -15.68 -14.97
CA GLU A 50 -0.49 -14.49 -14.16
C GLU A 50 0.97 -14.02 -14.35
N ILE A 51 1.92 -14.95 -14.51
CA ILE A 51 3.30 -14.61 -14.87
C ILE A 51 3.38 -13.97 -16.25
N GLU A 52 2.63 -14.46 -17.24
CA GLU A 52 2.58 -13.84 -18.57
C GLU A 52 1.98 -12.43 -18.54
N ALA A 53 0.92 -12.23 -17.75
CA ALA A 53 0.38 -10.90 -17.50
C ALA A 53 1.43 -9.99 -16.84
N TRP A 54 2.10 -10.46 -15.80
CA TRP A 54 3.13 -9.71 -15.07
C TRP A 54 4.29 -9.30 -15.98
N LYS A 55 4.82 -10.20 -16.81
CA LYS A 55 5.93 -9.92 -17.75
C LYS A 55 5.66 -8.75 -18.69
N ARG A 56 4.38 -8.48 -18.99
CA ARG A 56 3.91 -7.40 -19.88
C ARG A 56 3.68 -6.08 -19.15
N SER A 57 3.53 -6.10 -17.83
CA SER A 57 3.27 -4.91 -17.00
C SER A 57 4.48 -3.96 -16.90
N LYS A 58 4.24 -2.70 -16.53
CA LYS A 58 5.32 -1.76 -16.20
C LYS A 58 6.04 -2.15 -14.92
N HIS A 59 5.33 -2.75 -13.96
CA HIS A 59 5.90 -3.26 -12.71
C HIS A 59 7.08 -4.21 -12.95
N ARG A 60 6.96 -5.14 -13.91
CA ARG A 60 8.10 -5.96 -14.30
C ARG A 60 9.19 -5.16 -15.01
N LYS A 61 8.79 -4.28 -15.93
CA LYS A 61 9.72 -3.56 -16.81
C LYS A 61 10.59 -2.54 -16.09
N THR A 62 10.21 -2.07 -14.90
CA THR A 62 11.01 -1.12 -14.09
C THR A 62 12.45 -1.59 -13.93
N LEU A 63 12.69 -2.90 -13.74
CA LEU A 63 14.00 -3.51 -13.57
C LEU A 63 15.02 -3.09 -14.64
N ASN A 64 14.56 -2.94 -15.88
CA ASN A 64 15.40 -2.72 -17.05
C ASN A 64 15.24 -1.31 -17.63
N GLU A 65 14.05 -0.73 -17.54
CA GLU A 65 13.77 0.58 -18.13
C GLU A 65 14.20 1.72 -17.21
N LEU A 66 13.84 1.67 -15.93
CA LEU A 66 13.98 2.81 -15.03
C LEU A 66 15.44 3.25 -14.82
N PRO A 67 16.43 2.33 -14.63
CA PRO A 67 17.84 2.71 -14.50
C PRO A 67 18.43 3.38 -15.75
N ARG A 68 17.80 3.24 -16.92
CA ARG A 68 18.31 3.75 -18.21
C ARG A 68 17.75 5.12 -18.58
N ARG A 69 16.80 5.64 -17.80
CA ARG A 69 16.16 6.93 -18.09
C ARG A 69 17.06 8.10 -17.66
N LYS A 70 17.12 9.13 -18.48
CA LYS A 70 17.86 10.36 -18.16
C LYS A 70 17.31 11.02 -16.89
N GLU A 71 15.99 11.01 -16.72
CA GLU A 71 15.30 11.58 -15.56
C GLU A 71 15.71 10.89 -14.25
N THR A 72 15.97 9.57 -14.31
CA THR A 72 16.50 8.81 -13.17
C THR A 72 17.89 9.28 -12.80
N ALA A 73 18.80 9.40 -13.77
CA ALA A 73 20.17 9.87 -13.52
C ALA A 73 20.18 11.30 -12.96
N ASP A 74 19.39 12.20 -13.55
CA ASP A 74 19.28 13.59 -13.09
C ASP A 74 18.72 13.68 -11.66
N MET A 75 17.78 12.80 -11.30
CA MET A 75 17.22 12.72 -9.94
C MET A 75 18.23 12.21 -8.92
N LEU A 76 18.94 11.11 -9.23
CA LEU A 76 19.97 10.56 -8.35
C LEU A 76 21.06 11.59 -8.08
N LEU A 77 21.50 12.32 -9.11
CA LEU A 77 22.49 13.40 -8.97
C LEU A 77 22.00 14.50 -8.01
N LYS A 78 20.75 14.98 -8.17
CA LYS A 78 20.16 16.00 -7.27
C LYS A 78 20.08 15.54 -5.82
N LEU A 79 19.89 14.24 -5.60
CA LEU A 79 19.78 13.65 -4.27
C LEU A 79 21.12 13.22 -3.66
N GLY A 80 22.21 13.27 -4.44
CA GLY A 80 23.52 12.77 -4.02
C GLY A 80 23.59 11.25 -3.93
N LEU A 81 22.84 10.55 -4.79
CA LEU A 81 22.70 9.10 -4.83
C LEU A 81 23.36 8.51 -6.07
N THR A 82 23.61 7.20 -6.03
CA THR A 82 24.41 6.55 -7.09
C THR A 82 23.60 5.59 -7.95
N ASN A 83 22.95 4.59 -7.35
CA ASN A 83 22.32 3.51 -8.08
C ASN A 83 20.91 3.23 -7.57
N ILE A 84 19.91 3.48 -8.41
CA ILE A 84 18.50 3.29 -8.08
C ILE A 84 18.17 1.88 -7.56
N LYS A 85 18.92 0.84 -7.96
CA LYS A 85 18.68 -0.56 -7.56
C LYS A 85 19.15 -0.88 -6.14
N THR A 86 20.01 -0.07 -5.55
CA THR A 86 20.58 -0.30 -4.21
C THR A 86 20.12 0.76 -3.20
N GLU A 87 19.80 1.96 -3.68
CA GLU A 87 19.29 3.06 -2.86
C GLU A 87 17.87 2.75 -2.39
N ARG A 88 17.70 2.39 -1.11
CA ARG A 88 16.42 1.88 -0.56
C ARG A 88 15.23 2.82 -0.78
N GLN A 89 15.44 4.12 -0.65
CA GLN A 89 14.41 5.15 -0.92
C GLN A 89 13.85 5.11 -2.36
N CYS A 90 14.57 4.49 -3.30
CA CYS A 90 14.08 4.23 -4.66
C CYS A 90 13.67 2.76 -4.83
N ALA A 91 14.51 1.84 -4.34
CA ALA A 91 14.35 0.42 -4.58
C ALA A 91 13.08 -0.15 -3.92
N ASP A 92 12.69 0.37 -2.76
CA ASP A 92 11.52 -0.11 -2.00
C ASP A 92 10.19 0.08 -2.77
N CYS A 93 10.14 0.99 -3.74
CA CYS A 93 8.94 1.25 -4.56
C CYS A 93 9.06 0.76 -6.01
N HIS A 94 10.28 0.49 -6.50
CA HIS A 94 10.51 0.21 -7.92
C HIS A 94 11.00 -1.21 -8.22
N PHE A 95 11.45 -1.94 -7.20
CA PHE A 95 12.01 -3.27 -7.36
C PHE A 95 11.52 -4.22 -6.26
N LEU A 96 11.62 -5.51 -6.54
CA LEU A 96 11.56 -6.53 -5.50
C LEU A 96 12.99 -6.81 -5.04
N GLY A 97 13.23 -6.57 -3.76
CA GLY A 97 14.49 -6.87 -3.13
C GLY A 97 14.43 -8.09 -2.23
N LYS A 98 15.55 -8.79 -2.14
CA LYS A 98 15.74 -10.00 -1.32
C LYS A 98 17.04 -9.88 -0.54
N VAL A 99 17.10 -10.44 0.66
CA VAL A 99 18.39 -10.63 1.35
C VAL A 99 19.02 -11.94 0.87
N ILE A 100 20.23 -11.85 0.34
CA ILE A 100 21.05 -12.98 -0.11
C ILE A 100 22.44 -12.75 0.51
N ASP A 101 22.94 -13.75 1.23
CA ASP A 101 24.23 -13.66 1.95
C ASP A 101 24.33 -12.42 2.86
N ASP A 102 23.28 -12.17 3.64
CA ASP A 102 23.12 -10.99 4.54
C ASP A 102 23.13 -9.62 3.83
N GLU A 103 23.13 -9.59 2.50
CA GLU A 103 23.09 -8.36 1.70
C GLU A 103 21.76 -8.16 0.98
N TYR A 104 21.29 -6.92 0.90
CA TYR A 104 20.12 -6.59 0.11
C TYR A 104 20.45 -6.56 -1.38
N GLN A 105 19.73 -7.36 -2.17
CA GLN A 105 19.87 -7.41 -3.61
C GLN A 105 18.53 -7.18 -4.29
N THR A 106 18.51 -6.33 -5.31
CA THR A 106 17.38 -6.23 -6.24
C THR A 106 17.36 -7.48 -7.12
N VAL A 107 16.33 -8.31 -6.97
CA VAL A 107 16.19 -9.59 -7.69
C VAL A 107 15.20 -9.52 -8.86
N ALA A 108 14.21 -8.62 -8.78
CA ALA A 108 13.25 -8.43 -9.86
C ALA A 108 12.71 -6.99 -9.91
N GLY A 109 11.94 -6.67 -10.95
CA GLY A 109 11.02 -5.53 -10.89
C GLY A 109 9.94 -5.76 -9.83
N ILE A 110 8.99 -4.83 -9.69
CA ILE A 110 7.81 -5.06 -8.84
C ILE A 110 7.11 -6.34 -9.30
N SER A 111 6.85 -7.24 -8.37
CA SER A 111 6.46 -8.63 -8.67
C SER A 111 5.40 -9.14 -7.70
N CYS A 112 5.10 -10.44 -7.74
CA CYS A 112 4.03 -11.10 -6.99
C CYS A 112 4.03 -10.70 -5.52
N GLU A 113 5.19 -10.84 -4.87
CA GLU A 113 5.36 -10.59 -3.43
C GLU A 113 5.24 -9.10 -3.05
N SER A 114 5.41 -8.18 -4.01
CA SER A 114 5.19 -6.75 -3.78
C SER A 114 3.72 -6.43 -3.47
N CYS A 115 2.78 -7.25 -3.96
CA CYS A 115 1.34 -7.12 -3.70
C CYS A 115 0.80 -8.22 -2.76
N HIS A 116 1.37 -9.43 -2.84
CA HIS A 116 0.89 -10.61 -2.12
C HIS A 116 1.62 -10.91 -0.82
N GLY A 117 2.61 -10.09 -0.44
CA GLY A 117 3.44 -10.31 0.75
C GLY A 117 4.63 -11.21 0.48
N ALA A 118 5.62 -11.21 1.39
CA ALA A 118 6.83 -12.01 1.26
C ALA A 118 6.51 -13.49 1.49
N ALA A 119 6.93 -14.37 0.58
CA ALA A 119 6.29 -15.67 0.42
C ALA A 119 6.93 -16.83 1.19
N ALA A 120 8.10 -16.66 1.78
CA ALA A 120 8.84 -17.77 2.41
C ALA A 120 7.99 -18.58 3.42
N ASP A 121 7.11 -17.92 4.17
CA ASP A 121 6.31 -18.56 5.22
C ASP A 121 4.95 -19.09 4.73
N TRP A 122 4.50 -18.75 3.52
CA TRP A 122 3.17 -19.13 3.03
C TRP A 122 3.15 -19.78 1.64
N VAL A 123 4.23 -19.71 0.86
CA VAL A 123 4.28 -20.25 -0.50
C VAL A 123 4.01 -21.75 -0.53
N LYS A 124 4.47 -22.49 0.47
CA LYS A 124 4.17 -23.93 0.57
C LYS A 124 2.72 -24.16 1.02
N THR A 125 2.30 -23.52 2.10
CA THR A 125 0.98 -23.72 2.71
C THR A 125 -0.16 -23.32 1.77
N HIS A 126 -0.04 -22.22 1.02
CA HIS A 126 -1.09 -21.80 0.12
C HIS A 126 -1.31 -22.78 -1.06
N GLY A 127 -0.32 -23.62 -1.39
CA GLY A 127 -0.41 -24.62 -2.46
C GLY A 127 -0.67 -26.04 -1.96
N ASP A 128 -0.70 -26.26 -0.65
CA ASP A 128 -0.82 -27.60 -0.07
C ASP A 128 -2.30 -28.01 0.02
N TYR A 129 -2.85 -28.68 -1.00
CA TYR A 129 -4.23 -29.19 -0.98
C TYR A 129 -4.40 -30.50 -0.20
N GLY A 130 -3.31 -31.08 0.29
CA GLY A 130 -3.27 -32.45 0.82
C GLY A 130 -2.86 -33.48 -0.23
N LYS A 131 -2.37 -34.63 0.24
CA LYS A 131 -1.79 -35.68 -0.61
C LYS A 131 -2.84 -36.27 -1.58
N GLY A 132 -2.58 -36.15 -2.88
CA GLY A 132 -3.46 -36.68 -3.93
C GLY A 132 -4.75 -35.89 -4.13
N ILE A 133 -4.87 -34.73 -3.48
CA ILE A 133 -6.02 -33.83 -3.57
C ILE A 133 -5.67 -32.69 -4.52
N THR A 134 -6.64 -32.29 -5.35
CA THR A 134 -6.51 -31.14 -6.23
C THR A 134 -7.32 -29.98 -5.67
N LYS A 135 -7.14 -28.79 -6.25
CA LYS A 135 -7.99 -27.63 -5.94
C LYS A 135 -9.48 -27.92 -6.07
N ASP A 136 -9.87 -28.76 -7.02
CA ASP A 136 -11.28 -29.06 -7.32
C ASP A 136 -11.87 -30.09 -6.35
N THR A 137 -11.03 -30.95 -5.76
CA THR A 137 -11.44 -32.00 -4.82
C THR A 137 -11.11 -31.68 -3.37
N GLU A 138 -10.62 -30.46 -3.10
CA GLU A 138 -10.26 -30.02 -1.76
C GLU A 138 -11.49 -29.94 -0.82
N PRO A 139 -11.43 -30.58 0.37
CA PRO A 139 -12.49 -30.44 1.37
C PRO A 139 -12.67 -28.98 1.85
N PRO A 140 -13.91 -28.50 2.09
CA PRO A 140 -14.17 -27.13 2.52
C PRO A 140 -13.41 -26.71 3.79
N ASP A 141 -13.41 -27.54 4.83
CA ASP A 141 -12.75 -27.24 6.11
C ASP A 141 -11.23 -27.13 5.95
N HIS A 142 -10.64 -28.00 5.12
CA HIS A 142 -9.22 -27.94 4.78
C HIS A 142 -8.89 -26.64 4.04
N ARG A 143 -9.71 -26.26 3.07
CA ARG A 143 -9.55 -25.00 2.32
C ARG A 143 -9.60 -23.79 3.25
N GLU A 144 -10.54 -23.76 4.17
CA GLU A 144 -10.67 -22.66 5.14
C GLU A 144 -9.42 -22.57 6.03
N ALA A 145 -9.01 -23.70 6.62
CA ALA A 145 -7.82 -23.76 7.49
C ALA A 145 -6.55 -23.35 6.74
N ARG A 146 -6.34 -23.85 5.53
CA ARG A 146 -5.18 -23.53 4.69
C ARG A 146 -5.11 -22.04 4.35
N LEU A 147 -6.23 -21.45 3.94
CA LEU A 147 -6.28 -20.02 3.61
C LEU A 147 -6.06 -19.15 4.85
N ALA A 148 -6.61 -19.55 6.01
CA ALA A 148 -6.38 -18.86 7.27
C ALA A 148 -4.90 -18.93 7.71
N GLN A 149 -4.27 -20.10 7.59
CA GLN A 149 -2.85 -20.28 7.90
C GLN A 149 -1.95 -19.47 6.97
N ALA A 150 -2.19 -19.51 5.65
CA ALA A 150 -1.43 -18.72 4.69
C ALA A 150 -1.58 -17.21 4.96
N ALA A 151 -2.79 -16.74 5.27
CA ALA A 151 -3.03 -15.35 5.65
C ALA A 151 -2.30 -14.96 6.94
N ALA A 152 -2.34 -15.81 7.98
CA ALA A 152 -1.61 -15.60 9.23
C ALA A 152 -0.08 -15.56 9.03
N ALA A 153 0.43 -16.31 8.06
CA ALA A 153 1.82 -16.30 7.64
C ALA A 153 2.20 -15.11 6.72
N GLY A 154 1.26 -14.20 6.44
CA GLY A 154 1.52 -12.96 5.71
C GLY A 154 1.06 -12.92 4.26
N MET A 155 0.36 -13.95 3.77
CA MET A 155 -0.21 -13.95 2.42
C MET A 155 -1.33 -12.90 2.32
N ILE A 156 -1.22 -12.00 1.35
CA ILE A 156 -2.28 -11.07 0.99
C ILE A 156 -3.08 -11.69 -0.15
N THR A 157 -4.34 -12.04 0.11
CA THR A 157 -5.23 -12.63 -0.89
C THR A 157 -6.17 -11.58 -1.49
N PRO A 158 -6.78 -11.83 -2.67
CA PRO A 158 -7.81 -10.94 -3.21
C PRO A 158 -9.02 -10.74 -2.29
N ARG A 159 -9.27 -11.65 -1.33
CA ARG A 159 -10.33 -11.50 -0.32
C ARG A 159 -9.98 -10.42 0.71
N ASN A 160 -8.71 -10.20 1.02
CA ASN A 160 -8.27 -9.12 1.88
C ASN A 160 -8.05 -7.84 1.05
N LEU A 161 -9.15 -7.29 0.53
CA LEU A 161 -9.12 -6.17 -0.41
C LEU A 161 -8.38 -4.95 0.17
N TYR A 162 -8.57 -4.66 1.45
CA TYR A 162 -7.90 -3.54 2.09
C TYR A 162 -6.37 -3.73 2.12
N ALA A 163 -5.86 -4.90 2.53
CA ALA A 163 -4.42 -5.14 2.54
C ALA A 163 -3.82 -5.14 1.12
N LEU A 164 -4.54 -5.72 0.15
CA LEU A 164 -4.14 -5.70 -1.26
C LEU A 164 -4.04 -4.26 -1.79
N GLY A 165 -5.06 -3.44 -1.52
CA GLY A 165 -5.04 -2.03 -1.90
C GLY A 165 -3.90 -1.28 -1.24
N ALA A 166 -3.72 -1.45 0.08
CA ALA A 166 -2.68 -0.76 0.82
C ALA A 166 -1.26 -1.09 0.31
N ALA A 167 -1.02 -2.31 -0.18
CA ALA A 167 0.24 -2.65 -0.86
C ALA A 167 0.49 -1.79 -2.12
N CYS A 168 -0.56 -1.47 -2.89
CA CYS A 168 -0.45 -0.53 -4.01
C CYS A 168 -0.20 0.91 -3.53
N TYR A 169 -0.94 1.36 -2.52
CA TYR A 169 -0.83 2.74 -2.01
C TYR A 169 0.51 3.04 -1.33
N ALA A 170 1.20 2.03 -0.79
CA ALA A 170 2.52 2.15 -0.21
C ALA A 170 3.59 2.71 -1.17
N CYS A 171 3.41 2.49 -2.49
CA CYS A 171 4.31 3.02 -3.51
C CYS A 171 3.67 4.16 -4.32
N HIS A 172 2.36 4.10 -4.56
CA HIS A 172 1.68 5.09 -5.41
C HIS A 172 1.36 6.41 -4.72
N ILE A 173 1.40 6.45 -3.38
CA ILE A 173 1.43 7.67 -2.57
C ILE A 173 2.81 7.77 -1.93
N VAL A 174 3.65 8.65 -2.47
CA VAL A 174 5.05 8.75 -2.07
C VAL A 174 5.13 9.26 -0.63
N PRO A 175 5.82 8.56 0.28
CA PRO A 175 5.90 8.96 1.69
C PRO A 175 7.08 9.88 2.01
N ASP A 176 7.96 10.13 1.03
CA ASP A 176 9.22 10.84 1.22
C ASP A 176 9.19 12.23 0.57
N GLU A 177 9.33 13.27 1.40
CA GLU A 177 9.34 14.65 0.96
C GLU A 177 10.60 15.01 0.16
N LYS A 178 11.76 14.47 0.52
CA LYS A 178 13.05 14.82 -0.08
C LYS A 178 13.12 14.37 -1.53
N ILE A 179 12.66 13.15 -1.82
CA ILE A 179 12.68 12.64 -3.21
C ILE A 179 11.79 13.49 -4.12
N THR A 180 10.69 14.05 -3.59
CA THR A 180 9.82 14.96 -4.34
C THR A 180 10.40 16.36 -4.46
N ASN A 181 10.65 17.04 -3.34
CA ASN A 181 11.02 18.45 -3.35
C ASN A 181 12.42 18.69 -3.91
N THR A 182 13.38 17.78 -3.64
CA THR A 182 14.76 17.88 -4.11
C THR A 182 14.96 17.09 -5.41
N GLY A 183 14.50 15.84 -5.43
CA GLY A 183 14.70 14.95 -6.57
C GLY A 183 13.81 15.28 -7.78
N GLY A 184 12.69 15.98 -7.57
CA GLY A 184 11.70 16.24 -8.61
C GLY A 184 10.77 15.05 -8.88
N HIS A 185 10.74 14.05 -7.98
CA HIS A 185 9.82 12.92 -8.10
C HIS A 185 8.37 13.38 -7.88
N PRO A 186 7.38 12.92 -8.66
CA PRO A 186 5.97 13.19 -8.37
C PRO A 186 5.59 12.73 -6.96
N ALA A 187 4.83 13.53 -6.20
CA ALA A 187 4.40 13.13 -4.84
C ALA A 187 3.43 11.93 -4.83
N GLY A 188 2.89 11.55 -5.99
CA GLY A 188 2.06 10.38 -6.13
C GLY A 188 1.72 10.15 -7.58
N SER A 189 1.21 8.96 -7.88
CA SER A 189 0.78 8.63 -9.24
C SER A 189 -0.46 9.43 -9.62
N ALA A 190 -0.37 10.21 -10.71
CA ALA A 190 -1.47 11.02 -11.19
C ALA A 190 -2.66 10.13 -11.60
N GLY A 191 -3.88 10.48 -11.14
CA GLY A 191 -5.10 9.71 -11.42
C GLY A 191 -5.10 8.29 -10.85
N PHE A 192 -4.25 7.99 -9.86
CA PHE A 192 -4.22 6.69 -9.22
C PHE A 192 -5.48 6.44 -8.38
N ASN A 193 -6.12 5.30 -8.63
CA ASN A 193 -7.11 4.68 -7.75
C ASN A 193 -7.04 3.17 -7.99
N LEU A 194 -7.33 2.39 -6.94
CA LEU A 194 -7.27 0.94 -6.98
C LEU A 194 -8.11 0.32 -8.11
N LEU A 195 -9.31 0.82 -8.39
CA LEU A 195 -10.17 0.27 -9.46
C LEU A 195 -9.50 0.37 -10.85
N PRO A 196 -9.29 1.56 -11.44
CA PRO A 196 -8.78 1.66 -12.80
C PRO A 196 -7.38 1.05 -12.95
N TRP A 197 -6.54 1.07 -11.90
CA TRP A 197 -5.21 0.49 -12.00
C TRP A 197 -5.24 -1.03 -11.90
N SER A 198 -6.02 -1.61 -10.97
CA SER A 198 -6.14 -3.08 -10.86
C SER A 198 -6.82 -3.73 -12.06
N GLN A 199 -7.63 -2.99 -12.83
CA GLN A 199 -8.36 -3.50 -13.99
C GLN A 199 -7.62 -3.31 -15.33
N GLY A 200 -6.46 -2.64 -15.31
CA GLY A 200 -5.59 -2.44 -16.47
C GLY A 200 -4.52 -3.53 -16.61
N GLU A 201 -3.26 -3.12 -16.84
CA GLU A 201 -2.13 -4.03 -17.13
C GLU A 201 -1.78 -5.01 -16.01
N VAL A 202 -2.22 -4.75 -14.77
CA VAL A 202 -2.03 -5.67 -13.63
C VAL A 202 -3.25 -6.55 -13.39
N ARG A 203 -4.31 -6.48 -14.21
CA ARG A 203 -5.48 -7.35 -14.06
C ARG A 203 -5.09 -8.80 -14.31
N HIS A 204 -5.39 -9.66 -13.35
CA HIS A 204 -5.10 -11.09 -13.41
C HIS A 204 -6.21 -11.92 -12.75
N THR A 205 -7.46 -11.67 -13.14
CA THR A 205 -8.63 -12.42 -12.67
C THR A 205 -8.71 -13.79 -13.37
N ILE A 206 -7.62 -14.54 -13.42
CA ILE A 206 -7.44 -15.64 -14.40
C ILE A 206 -7.68 -17.01 -13.76
N LEU A 207 -7.04 -17.29 -12.63
CA LEU A 207 -7.09 -18.60 -11.95
C LEU A 207 -8.49 -19.18 -11.69
N HIS A 208 -9.50 -18.34 -11.43
CA HIS A 208 -10.87 -18.79 -11.16
C HIS A 208 -11.65 -19.19 -12.44
N THR A 209 -11.13 -18.82 -13.61
CA THR A 209 -11.67 -19.20 -14.92
C THR A 209 -11.07 -20.52 -15.44
N GLY A 210 -10.22 -21.17 -14.65
CA GLY A 210 -9.43 -22.32 -15.09
C GLY A 210 -8.35 -21.94 -16.10
N ASN A 211 -7.77 -20.74 -15.96
CA ASN A 211 -6.72 -20.21 -16.85
C ASN A 211 -7.19 -20.05 -18.30
N LYS A 212 -8.44 -19.62 -18.52
CA LYS A 212 -9.04 -19.48 -19.86
C LYS A 212 -9.38 -18.06 -20.24
N ALA A 213 -9.59 -17.18 -19.26
CA ALA A 213 -9.97 -15.80 -19.50
C ALA A 213 -9.45 -14.88 -18.41
N ASN A 214 -9.34 -13.59 -18.71
CA ASN A 214 -9.02 -12.53 -17.76
C ASN A 214 -10.18 -11.51 -17.70
N PRO A 215 -11.37 -11.91 -17.19
CA PRO A 215 -12.54 -11.06 -17.17
C PRO A 215 -12.33 -9.83 -16.28
N GLU A 216 -13.11 -8.79 -16.60
CA GLU A 216 -13.26 -7.64 -15.72
C GLU A 216 -13.88 -8.03 -14.38
N ALA A 217 -13.58 -7.25 -13.35
CA ALA A 217 -14.29 -7.34 -12.08
C ALA A 217 -15.80 -7.11 -12.27
N THR A 218 -16.61 -7.87 -11.53
CA THR A 218 -18.08 -7.69 -11.51
C THR A 218 -18.46 -6.28 -11.04
N PRO A 219 -19.67 -5.78 -11.35
CA PRO A 219 -20.12 -4.46 -10.91
C PRO A 219 -19.94 -4.23 -9.39
N GLU A 220 -20.31 -5.20 -8.56
CA GLU A 220 -20.15 -5.16 -7.11
C GLU A 220 -18.67 -5.02 -6.74
N ARG A 221 -17.82 -5.85 -7.33
CA ARG A 221 -16.39 -5.83 -7.04
C ARG A 221 -15.73 -4.53 -7.48
N ARG A 222 -16.19 -3.93 -8.58
CA ARG A 222 -15.72 -2.62 -9.04
C ARG A 222 -16.01 -1.52 -8.01
N ARG A 223 -17.20 -1.52 -7.41
CA ARG A 223 -17.58 -0.57 -6.34
C ARG A 223 -16.68 -0.75 -5.12
N GLU A 224 -16.45 -1.98 -4.67
CA GLU A 224 -15.55 -2.26 -3.54
C GLU A 224 -14.13 -1.76 -3.81
N LEU A 225 -13.55 -2.09 -4.98
CA LEU A 225 -12.21 -1.64 -5.38
C LEU A 225 -12.12 -0.11 -5.35
N PHE A 226 -13.13 0.57 -5.88
CA PHE A 226 -13.15 2.03 -5.95
C PHE A 226 -13.22 2.68 -4.56
N VAL A 227 -14.15 2.25 -3.72
CA VAL A 227 -14.35 2.84 -2.39
C VAL A 227 -13.17 2.52 -1.46
N VAL A 228 -12.66 1.28 -1.46
CA VAL A 228 -11.45 0.94 -0.68
C VAL A 228 -10.25 1.75 -1.14
N GLY A 229 -10.08 1.97 -2.46
CA GLY A 229 -9.06 2.88 -2.97
C GLY A 229 -9.21 4.31 -2.43
N CYS A 230 -10.44 4.84 -2.38
CA CYS A 230 -10.68 6.17 -1.83
C CYS A 230 -10.37 6.27 -0.33
N ILE A 231 -10.70 5.23 0.45
CA ILE A 231 -10.35 5.14 1.88
C ILE A 231 -8.83 5.16 2.07
N LEU A 232 -8.11 4.37 1.27
CA LEU A 232 -6.64 4.30 1.31
C LEU A 232 -5.98 5.61 0.86
N GLU A 233 -6.54 6.32 -0.12
CA GLU A 233 -6.03 7.63 -0.53
C GLU A 233 -6.09 8.65 0.62
N VAL A 234 -7.18 8.65 1.41
CA VAL A 234 -7.28 9.49 2.61
C VAL A 234 -6.24 9.08 3.64
N GLU A 235 -6.14 7.79 3.96
CA GLU A 235 -5.20 7.30 4.96
C GLU A 235 -3.74 7.61 4.59
N PHE A 236 -3.30 7.17 3.41
CA PHE A 236 -1.91 7.34 2.98
C PHE A 236 -1.61 8.82 2.75
N GLY A 237 -2.58 9.61 2.27
CA GLY A 237 -2.44 11.06 2.19
C GLY A 237 -2.28 11.70 3.56
N PHE A 238 -3.01 11.27 4.60
CA PHE A 238 -2.84 11.76 5.97
C PHE A 238 -1.44 11.40 6.52
N ARG A 239 -1.00 10.15 6.30
CA ARG A 239 0.36 9.71 6.67
C ARG A 239 1.44 10.54 5.95
N ALA A 240 1.23 10.85 4.68
CA ALA A 240 2.16 11.63 3.88
C ALA A 240 2.22 13.10 4.34
N VAL A 241 1.07 13.74 4.59
CA VAL A 241 1.00 15.12 5.12
C VAL A 241 1.56 15.20 6.54
N ALA A 242 1.40 14.16 7.37
CA ALA A 242 2.00 14.11 8.70
C ALA A 242 3.53 14.17 8.66
N ARG A 243 4.14 13.70 7.57
CA ARG A 243 5.59 13.71 7.34
C ARG A 243 6.09 14.99 6.65
N ALA A 244 5.20 15.82 6.13
CA ALA A 244 5.58 17.04 5.43
C ALA A 244 6.14 18.08 6.42
N THR A 245 7.36 18.55 6.13
CA THR A 245 8.09 19.54 6.93
C THR A 245 7.90 20.96 6.40
N GLY A 246 7.56 21.13 5.11
CA GLY A 246 7.35 22.43 4.49
C GLY A 246 6.09 22.54 3.64
N ARG A 247 5.64 23.78 3.40
CA ARG A 247 4.55 24.09 2.46
C ARG A 247 5.09 24.16 1.03
N ALA A 248 5.63 23.04 0.57
CA ALA A 248 6.24 22.89 -0.75
C ALA A 248 5.46 21.88 -1.61
N GLY A 249 6.03 21.53 -2.77
CA GLY A 249 5.39 20.66 -3.77
C GLY A 249 4.84 19.36 -3.19
N TYR A 250 5.60 18.68 -2.34
CA TYR A 250 5.18 17.46 -1.66
C TYR A 250 3.96 17.67 -0.75
N GLY A 251 4.08 18.46 0.31
CA GLY A 251 3.04 18.60 1.33
C GLY A 251 1.74 19.19 0.76
N VAL A 252 1.84 20.15 -0.16
CA VAL A 252 0.68 20.74 -0.84
C VAL A 252 -0.02 19.71 -1.74
N THR A 253 0.75 18.91 -2.49
CA THR A 253 0.16 17.88 -3.35
C THR A 253 -0.54 16.81 -2.53
N GLN A 254 0.10 16.29 -1.48
CA GLN A 254 -0.50 15.27 -0.62
C GLN A 254 -1.74 15.77 0.12
N ALA A 255 -1.73 17.01 0.62
CA ALA A 255 -2.89 17.60 1.26
C ALA A 255 -4.07 17.74 0.30
N ARG A 256 -3.83 18.19 -0.95
CA ARG A 256 -4.87 18.28 -1.98
C ARG A 256 -5.45 16.92 -2.35
N ARG A 257 -4.60 15.90 -2.48
CA ARG A 257 -5.03 14.52 -2.77
C ARG A 257 -5.92 13.97 -1.66
N ALA A 258 -5.47 14.08 -0.41
CA ALA A 258 -6.24 13.64 0.76
C ALA A 258 -7.57 14.39 0.88
N ASP A 259 -7.59 15.70 0.63
CA ASP A 259 -8.82 16.50 0.70
C ASP A 259 -9.81 16.14 -0.41
N ALA A 260 -9.33 15.96 -1.65
CA ALA A 260 -10.17 15.48 -2.75
C ALA A 260 -10.77 14.10 -2.46
N ALA A 261 -9.98 13.18 -1.89
CA ALA A 261 -10.45 11.86 -1.50
C ALA A 261 -11.48 11.92 -0.36
N ARG A 262 -11.30 12.79 0.63
CA ARG A 262 -12.29 13.04 1.70
C ARG A 262 -13.63 13.48 1.12
N GLN A 263 -13.62 14.47 0.25
CA GLN A 263 -14.83 14.99 -0.40
C GLN A 263 -15.51 13.91 -1.25
N LEU A 264 -14.73 13.06 -1.91
CA LEU A 264 -15.26 11.93 -2.66
C LEU A 264 -15.92 10.89 -1.74
N LEU A 265 -15.32 10.56 -0.59
CA LEU A 265 -15.93 9.68 0.40
C LEU A 265 -17.22 10.25 0.99
N GLU A 266 -17.31 11.57 1.21
CA GLU A 266 -18.55 12.24 1.62
C GLU A 266 -19.65 12.07 0.56
N LYS A 267 -19.33 12.22 -0.73
CA LYS A 267 -20.27 11.98 -1.84
C LYS A 267 -20.69 10.52 -1.93
N ILE A 268 -19.76 9.59 -1.80
CA ILE A 268 -20.04 8.14 -1.78
C ILE A 268 -21.00 7.83 -0.61
N GLN A 269 -20.72 8.34 0.60
CA GLN A 269 -21.57 8.13 1.76
C GLN A 269 -22.99 8.71 1.56
N ALA A 270 -23.13 9.83 0.84
CA ALA A 270 -24.44 10.39 0.53
C ALA A 270 -25.24 9.52 -0.47
N LEU A 271 -24.57 8.90 -1.44
CA LEU A 271 -25.20 8.07 -2.48
C LEU A 271 -25.46 6.62 -2.03
N ALA A 272 -24.59 6.08 -1.18
CA ALA A 272 -24.67 4.72 -0.66
C ALA A 272 -24.27 4.69 0.82
N PRO A 273 -25.19 5.10 1.72
CA PRO A 273 -24.87 5.22 3.14
C PRO A 273 -24.57 3.87 3.79
N THR A 274 -23.45 3.79 4.52
CA THR A 274 -23.17 2.68 5.45
C THR A 274 -22.69 3.23 6.80
N PRO A 275 -22.92 2.51 7.91
CA PRO A 275 -22.35 2.89 9.21
C PRO A 275 -20.82 2.93 9.18
N GLU A 276 -20.19 1.95 8.55
CA GLU A 276 -18.74 1.83 8.46
C GLU A 276 -18.10 3.03 7.74
N LEU A 277 -18.67 3.44 6.60
CA LEU A 277 -18.16 4.60 5.86
C LEU A 277 -18.48 5.93 6.55
N ALA A 278 -19.61 6.03 7.26
CA ALA A 278 -19.94 7.22 8.04
C ALA A 278 -18.86 7.53 9.09
N GLU A 279 -18.35 6.51 9.80
CA GLU A 279 -17.28 6.69 10.79
C GLU A 279 -15.95 7.11 10.17
N ILE A 280 -15.62 6.58 8.98
CA ILE A 280 -14.43 6.97 8.21
C ILE A 280 -14.54 8.44 7.81
N VAL A 281 -15.67 8.83 7.21
CA VAL A 281 -15.95 10.21 6.80
C VAL A 281 -15.88 11.16 8.00
N ALA A 282 -16.51 10.81 9.13
CA ALA A 282 -16.48 11.64 10.33
C ALA A 282 -15.06 11.83 10.88
N THR A 283 -14.27 10.75 10.93
CA THR A 283 -12.86 10.78 11.38
C THR A 283 -12.02 11.66 10.47
N ALA A 284 -12.16 11.47 9.15
CA ALA A 284 -11.40 12.24 8.18
C ALA A 284 -11.81 13.72 8.22
N ARG A 285 -13.11 14.02 8.32
CA ARG A 285 -13.64 15.39 8.39
C ARG A 285 -13.13 16.17 9.59
N ALA A 286 -13.12 15.54 10.76
CA ALA A 286 -12.67 16.15 12.01
C ALA A 286 -11.16 16.45 12.04
N THR A 287 -10.38 15.82 11.15
CA THR A 287 -8.92 15.95 11.15
C THR A 287 -8.47 17.14 10.31
N GLY A 288 -7.71 18.04 10.92
CA GLY A 288 -7.11 19.18 10.21
C GLY A 288 -5.96 18.77 9.28
N LEU A 289 -6.14 18.89 7.97
CA LEU A 289 -5.11 18.68 6.95
C LEU A 289 -4.17 19.88 6.85
N ARG A 290 -3.22 19.98 7.78
CA ARG A 290 -2.24 21.09 7.84
C ARG A 290 -0.89 20.62 8.33
N LEU A 291 0.15 21.39 8.01
CA LEU A 291 1.50 21.20 8.55
C LEU A 291 1.50 21.33 10.08
N ASN A 292 2.50 20.74 10.72
CA ASN A 292 2.67 20.72 12.17
C ASN A 292 1.48 20.08 12.92
N ASN A 293 0.75 19.16 12.26
CA ASN A 293 -0.33 18.38 12.85
C ASN A 293 -0.06 16.87 12.81
N ALA A 294 1.21 16.48 12.82
CA ALA A 294 1.66 15.10 12.58
C ALA A 294 0.97 14.09 13.51
N ALA A 295 0.94 14.34 14.82
CA ALA A 295 0.34 13.42 15.78
C ALA A 295 -1.15 13.15 15.51
N ALA A 296 -1.94 14.20 15.24
CA ALA A 296 -3.36 14.05 14.95
C ALA A 296 -3.61 13.39 13.59
N LEU A 297 -2.81 13.73 12.58
CA LEU A 297 -2.89 13.11 11.25
C LEU A 297 -2.53 11.62 11.30
N THR A 298 -1.47 11.26 12.03
CA THR A 298 -1.08 9.86 12.24
C THR A 298 -2.16 9.10 13.01
N ALA A 299 -2.68 9.65 14.11
CA ALA A 299 -3.74 9.01 14.87
C ALA A 299 -5.01 8.81 14.04
N ALA A 300 -5.39 9.80 13.24
CA ALA A 300 -6.52 9.70 12.32
C ALA A 300 -6.27 8.65 11.22
N ALA A 301 -5.06 8.58 10.67
CA ALA A 301 -4.70 7.57 9.69
C ALA A 301 -4.77 6.15 10.27
N GLU A 302 -4.29 5.92 11.50
CA GLU A 302 -4.43 4.61 12.16
C GLU A 302 -5.89 4.24 12.39
N LYS A 303 -6.71 5.20 12.83
CA LYS A 303 -8.16 4.98 13.00
C LYS A 303 -8.84 4.66 11.67
N ILE A 304 -8.55 5.42 10.61
CA ILE A 304 -9.07 5.18 9.25
C ILE A 304 -8.59 3.81 8.75
N SER A 305 -7.37 3.39 9.07
CA SER A 305 -6.86 2.06 8.72
C SER A 305 -7.68 0.95 9.34
N ALA A 306 -7.96 1.04 10.65
CA ALA A 306 -8.79 0.07 11.35
C ALA A 306 -10.23 0.03 10.80
N LEU A 307 -10.82 1.20 10.58
CA LEU A 307 -12.17 1.33 10.01
C LEU A 307 -12.22 0.84 8.56
N GLY A 308 -11.19 1.10 7.75
CA GLY A 308 -11.10 0.65 6.36
C GLY A 308 -11.02 -0.87 6.24
N ARG A 309 -10.31 -1.54 7.16
CA ARG A 309 -10.32 -3.01 7.26
C ARG A 309 -11.71 -3.53 7.62
N ALA A 310 -12.38 -2.89 8.59
CA ALA A 310 -13.75 -3.25 8.96
C ALA A 310 -14.73 -3.05 7.80
N PHE A 311 -14.63 -1.93 7.08
CA PHE A 311 -15.40 -1.64 5.87
C PHE A 311 -15.20 -2.74 4.82
N ALA A 312 -13.95 -3.06 4.47
CA ALA A 312 -13.65 -4.07 3.46
C ALA A 312 -14.10 -5.49 3.85
N ALA A 313 -14.27 -5.76 5.15
CA ALA A 313 -14.76 -7.04 5.66
C ALA A 313 -16.29 -7.14 5.73
N ARG A 314 -17.01 -6.01 5.84
CA ARG A 314 -18.44 -5.98 6.18
C ARG A 314 -19.33 -5.39 5.09
N VAL A 315 -18.80 -4.46 4.29
CA VAL A 315 -19.57 -3.76 3.27
C VAL A 315 -19.37 -4.44 1.92
N SER A 316 -20.48 -4.92 1.34
CA SER A 316 -20.51 -5.53 0.02
C SER A 316 -20.73 -4.50 -1.09
N GLY A 317 -20.28 -4.82 -2.31
CA GLY A 317 -20.55 -4.00 -3.48
C GLY A 317 -22.04 -3.83 -3.82
N ALA A 318 -22.94 -4.68 -3.32
CA ALA A 318 -24.38 -4.52 -3.47
C ALA A 318 -24.91 -3.33 -2.65
N GLN A 319 -24.40 -3.14 -1.42
CA GLN A 319 -24.75 -1.99 -0.57
C GLN A 319 -24.25 -0.66 -1.18
N LEU A 320 -23.30 -0.72 -2.11
CA LEU A 320 -22.70 0.43 -2.79
C LEU A 320 -23.35 0.76 -4.13
N ALA A 321 -24.49 0.16 -4.49
CA ALA A 321 -25.08 0.29 -5.83
C ALA A 321 -25.35 1.75 -6.29
N GLY A 322 -25.60 2.68 -5.36
CA GLY A 322 -25.88 4.08 -5.67
C GLY A 322 -24.69 4.87 -6.28
N ILE A 323 -23.48 4.29 -6.33
CA ILE A 323 -22.27 5.02 -6.74
C ILE A 323 -21.87 4.79 -8.19
N ASP A 324 -22.65 4.06 -9.00
CA ASP A 324 -22.25 3.65 -10.35
C ASP A 324 -21.82 4.81 -11.24
N ALA A 325 -22.50 5.97 -11.12
CA ALA A 325 -22.15 7.19 -11.86
C ALA A 325 -20.79 7.80 -11.47
N LEU A 326 -20.22 7.41 -10.33
CA LEU A 326 -18.89 7.84 -9.88
C LEU A 326 -17.76 6.90 -10.32
N LEU A 327 -18.09 5.69 -10.77
CA LEU A 327 -17.07 4.69 -11.10
C LEU A 327 -16.33 5.08 -12.38
N PRO A 328 -14.98 5.13 -12.36
CA PRO A 328 -14.19 5.23 -13.58
C PRO A 328 -14.55 4.14 -14.59
N GLY A 329 -14.76 4.54 -15.84
CA GLY A 329 -15.01 3.60 -16.93
C GLY A 329 -13.74 2.82 -17.33
N PRO A 330 -13.89 1.71 -18.09
CA PRO A 330 -12.76 0.89 -18.54
C PRO A 330 -11.69 1.66 -19.31
N GLU A 331 -12.05 2.75 -20.00
CA GLU A 331 -11.15 3.64 -20.73
C GLU A 331 -10.10 4.34 -19.85
N LEU A 332 -10.39 4.45 -18.54
CA LEU A 332 -9.46 5.01 -17.55
C LEU A 332 -8.54 3.94 -16.96
N SER A 333 -8.65 2.68 -17.38
CA SER A 333 -7.80 1.60 -16.88
C SER A 333 -6.33 1.84 -17.22
N LYS A 334 -5.44 1.59 -16.25
CA LYS A 334 -4.02 1.85 -16.45
C LYS A 334 -3.37 0.76 -17.30
N GLY A 335 -3.11 1.06 -18.57
CA GLY A 335 -2.49 0.11 -19.48
C GLY A 335 -3.48 -0.95 -19.98
N LYS A 336 -2.99 -1.89 -20.80
CA LYS A 336 -3.85 -2.90 -21.43
C LYS A 336 -3.83 -4.21 -20.61
N PRO A 337 -5.00 -4.74 -20.20
CA PRO A 337 -5.06 -6.02 -19.51
C PRO A 337 -4.62 -7.16 -20.43
N TYR A 338 -3.87 -8.12 -19.88
CA TYR A 338 -3.50 -9.34 -20.58
C TYR A 338 -4.75 -10.15 -20.97
N GLN A 339 -4.74 -10.73 -22.16
CA GLN A 339 -5.77 -11.67 -22.61
C GLN A 339 -5.13 -13.05 -22.73
N VAL A 340 -5.72 -14.03 -22.04
CA VAL A 340 -5.26 -15.42 -22.10
C VAL A 340 -5.30 -15.91 -23.55
N GLY A 341 -4.20 -16.52 -24.00
CA GLY A 341 -4.05 -17.00 -25.37
C GLY A 341 -3.75 -15.91 -26.42
N ALA A 342 -3.63 -14.64 -26.03
CA ALA A 342 -3.11 -13.62 -26.92
C ALA A 342 -1.58 -13.74 -27.08
N PRO A 343 -1.05 -13.55 -28.30
CA PRO A 343 0.39 -13.65 -28.57
C PRO A 343 1.24 -12.68 -27.74
#